data_AF-A0A9D1K796-F1
#
_entry.id   AF-A0A9D1K796-F1
#
_cell.length_a   1.000
_cell.length_b   1.000
_cell.length_c   1.000
_cell.angle_alpha   90.00
_cell.angle_beta   90.00
_cell.angle_gamma   90.00
#
_symmetry.space_group_name_H-M   'P 1'
#
loop_
_entity.id
_entity.type
_entity.pdbx_description
1 polymer ?
#
loop_
_entity_poly.entity_id
_entity_poly.type
_entity_poly.pdbx_seq_one_letter_code
_entity_poly.pdbx_strand_id
1 'polypeptide(L)' 'MEPFKINTEDEKLSTVSRTIRMKASTFDRICELNLKTGVSFNKIVNQCIEYALENYTEE' A
#
# COMPACT_ATOMS: atom_id res chain seq x y z
N MET A 1 16.63 2.36 7.27
CA MET A 1 15.33 2.21 6.58
C MET A 1 15.09 3.46 5.76
N GLU A 2 14.95 3.31 4.46
CA GLU A 2 14.56 4.44 3.60
C GLU A 2 13.08 4.78 3.85
N PRO A 3 12.67 6.06 3.90
CA PRO A 3 11.27 6.41 4.12
C PRO A 3 10.38 5.87 2.99
N PHE A 4 9.27 5.23 3.35
CA PHE A 4 8.26 4.81 2.38
C PHE A 4 7.73 6.01 1.59
N LYS A 5 7.80 5.94 0.26
CA LYS A 5 7.25 6.94 -0.65
C LYS A 5 6.25 6.26 -1.57
N ILE A 6 5.08 6.88 -1.72
CA ILE A 6 4.04 6.37 -2.61
C ILE A 6 4.48 6.61 -4.06
N ASN A 7 4.57 5.54 -4.84
CA ASN A 7 4.81 5.62 -6.27
C ASN A 7 3.49 5.91 -7.02
N THR A 8 3.48 6.96 -7.83
CA THR A 8 2.34 7.38 -8.65
C THR A 8 2.34 6.76 -10.06
N GLU A 9 3.43 6.12 -10.50
CA GLU A 9 3.59 5.60 -11.87
C GLU A 9 2.62 4.46 -12.20
N ASP A 10 2.01 4.52 -13.39
CA ASP A 10 1.02 3.54 -13.85
C ASP A 10 1.71 2.27 -14.37
N GLU A 11 1.96 1.31 -13.47
CA GLU A 11 2.45 -0.01 -13.83
C GLU A 11 1.28 -1.01 -13.96
N LYS A 12 1.19 -1.71 -15.09
CA LYS A 12 0.20 -2.76 -15.31
C LYS A 12 0.62 -4.03 -14.58
N LEU A 13 0.15 -4.18 -13.35
CA LEU A 13 0.36 -5.38 -12.54
C LEU A 13 -0.76 -6.41 -12.75
N SER A 14 -0.38 -7.69 -12.79
CA SER A 14 -1.31 -8.82 -12.76
C SER A 14 -1.92 -8.93 -11.36
N THR A 15 -3.13 -8.40 -11.16
CA THR A 15 -3.76 -8.35 -9.83
C THR A 15 -4.63 -9.58 -9.54
N VAL A 16 -4.52 -10.13 -8.33
CA VAL A 16 -5.45 -11.13 -7.79
C VAL A 16 -6.35 -10.46 -6.76
N SER A 17 -7.68 -10.55 -6.94
CA SER A 17 -8.63 -10.00 -5.96
C SER A 17 -8.74 -10.92 -4.74
N ARG A 18 -8.43 -10.38 -3.56
CA ARG A 18 -8.54 -11.08 -2.27
C ARG A 18 -9.15 -10.16 -1.22
N THR A 19 -9.97 -10.72 -0.35
CA THR A 19 -10.53 -10.00 0.80
C THR A 19 -9.57 -10.10 1.98
N ILE A 20 -9.19 -8.95 2.53
CA ILE A 20 -8.37 -8.84 3.74
C ILE A 20 -9.14 -8.07 4.82
N ARG A 21 -8.87 -8.40 6.09
CA ARG A 21 -9.37 -7.63 7.23
C ARG A 21 -8.25 -6.75 7.77
N MET A 22 -8.55 -5.47 8.01
CA MET A 22 -7.62 -4.50 8.57
C MET A 22 -8.31 -3.67 9.65
N LYS A 23 -7.52 -2.98 10.49
CA LYS A 23 -8.05 -2.05 11.49
C LYS A 23 -8.70 -0.85 10.81
N ALA A 24 -9.78 -0.33 11.38
CA ALA A 24 -10.47 0.86 10.88
C ALA A 24 -9.51 2.06 10.75
N SER A 25 -8.66 2.28 11.76
CA SER A 25 -7.65 3.35 11.72
C SER A 25 -6.66 3.23 10.55
N THR A 26 -6.32 2.02 10.15
CA THR A 26 -5.44 1.77 8.99
C THR A 26 -6.18 2.07 7.70
N PHE A 27 -7.43 1.64 7.61
CA PHE A 27 -8.31 1.95 6.47
C PHE A 27 -8.45 3.47 6.27
N ASP A 28 -8.79 4.20 7.34
CA ASP A 28 -8.97 5.65 7.30
C ASP A 28 -7.68 6.34 6.83
N ARG A 29 -6.53 5.89 7.33
CA ARG A 29 -5.23 6.45 6.93
C ARG A 29 -4.93 6.23 5.45
N ILE A 30 -5.25 5.06 4.91
CA ILE A 30 -5.06 4.78 3.48
C ILE A 30 -6.04 5.60 2.64
N CYS A 31 -7.28 5.78 3.10
CA CYS A 31 -8.24 6.68 2.46
C CYS A 31 -7.75 8.13 2.42
N GLU A 32 -7.16 8.65 3.50
CA GLU A 32 -6.55 9.98 3.50
C GLU A 32 -5.40 10.08 2.48
N LEU A 33 -4.56 9.06 2.38
CA LEU A 33 -3.45 9.02 1.43
C LEU A 33 -3.94 8.99 -0.02
N ASN A 34 -5.00 8.22 -0.30
CA ASN A 34 -5.67 8.22 -1.60
C ASN A 34 -6.16 9.63 -1.96
N LEU A 35 -6.88 10.29 -1.04
CA LEU A 35 -7.37 11.66 -1.28
C LEU A 35 -6.25 12.68 -1.50
N LYS A 36 -5.11 12.54 -0.81
CA LYS A 36 -3.98 13.48 -0.92
C LYS A 36 -3.14 13.26 -2.17
N THR A 37 -2.99 12.01 -2.63
CA THR A 37 -2.04 11.64 -3.69
C THR A 37 -2.72 11.31 -5.02
N GLY A 38 -4.03 11.03 -5.02
CA GLY A 38 -4.76 10.51 -6.17
C GLY A 38 -4.47 9.04 -6.50
N VAL A 39 -3.65 8.36 -5.68
CA VAL A 39 -3.28 6.96 -5.89
C VAL A 39 -4.37 6.05 -5.33
N SER A 40 -4.77 5.06 -6.12
CA SER A 40 -5.86 4.16 -5.73
C SER A 40 -5.55 3.43 -4.42
N PHE A 41 -6.61 3.20 -3.62
CA PHE A 41 -6.51 2.52 -2.34
C PHE A 41 -5.73 1.20 -2.43
N ASN A 42 -6.04 0.36 -3.42
CA ASN A 42 -5.37 -0.92 -3.62
C ASN A 42 -3.88 -0.76 -3.94
N LYS A 43 -3.51 0.25 -4.73
CA LYS A 43 -2.11 0.52 -5.06
C LYS A 43 -1.32 0.96 -3.83
N ILE A 44 -1.91 1.80 -2.97
CA ILE A 44 -1.29 2.18 -1.70
C ILE A 44 -1.13 0.95 -0.79
N VAL A 45 -2.17 0.12 -0.65
CA VAL A 45 -2.11 -1.12 0.14
C VAL A 45 -0.98 -2.01 -0.33
N ASN A 46 -0.90 -2.29 -1.63
CA ASN A 46 0.13 -3.15 -2.21
C ASN A 46 1.53 -2.59 -1.96
N GLN A 47 1.76 -1.30 -2.21
CA GLN A 47 3.05 -0.67 -1.96
C GLN A 47 3.45 -0.73 -0.49
N CYS A 48 2.52 -0.53 0.45
CA CYS A 48 2.81 -0.66 1.87
C CYS A 48 3.18 -2.11 2.25
N ILE A 49 2.49 -3.11 1.69
CA ILE A 49 2.76 -4.53 1.94
C ILE A 49 4.12 -4.91 1.34
N GLU A 50 4.38 -4.55 0.08
CA GLU A 50 5.63 -4.82 -0.63
C GLU A 50 6.82 -4.22 0.12
N TYR A 51 6.75 -2.93 0.47
CA TYR A 51 7.80 -2.28 1.25
C TYR A 51 8.05 -3.00 2.58
N ALA A 52 6.99 -3.39 3.29
CA ALA A 52 7.14 -4.12 4.56
C ALA A 52 7.79 -5.49 4.37
N LEU A 53 7.46 -6.21 3.30
CA LEU A 53 8.04 -7.52 2.98
C LEU A 53 9.49 -7.42 2.50
N GLU A 54 9.84 -6.43 1.68
CA GLU A 54 11.22 -6.19 1.21
C GLU A 54 12.15 -5.82 2.36
N ASN A 55 11.63 -5.13 3.37
CA ASN A 55 12.38 -4.72 4.56
C ASN A 55 12.20 -5.70 5.74
N TYR A 56 11.48 -6.81 5.52
CA TYR A 56 11.35 -7.86 6.52
C TYR A 56 12.62 -8.71 6.52
N THR A 57 13.23 -8.87 7.69
CA THR A 57 14.34 -9.81 7.91
C THR A 57 13.85 -10.85 8.91
N GLU A 58 13.94 -12.12 8.55
CA GLU A 58 13.72 -13.22 9.49
C GLU A 58 14.87 -13.20 10.52
N GLU A 59 14.53 -13.24 11.81
CA GLU A 59 15.51 -13.53 12.87
C GLU A 59 16.04 -14.96 12.76
#